data_AF-A0A059GC80-F1
#
_entry.id   AF-A0A059GC80-F1
#
_cell.length_a   1.000
_cell.length_b   1.000
_cell.length_c   1.000
_cell.angle_alpha   90.00
_cell.angle_beta   90.00
_cell.angle_gamma   90.00
#
_symmetry.space_group_name_H-M   'P 1'
#
loop_
_entity.id
_entity.type
_entity.pdbx_description
1 polymer ?
#
loop_
_entity_poly.entity_id
_entity_poly.type
_entity_poly.pdbx_seq_one_letter_code
_entity_poly.pdbx_strand_id
1 'polypeptide(L)' 'MTEKRAMMPTIRPVESPFLTTREAANYLRVSERTLQNWRYANLGPIYRKHVGIVVYHVDDLLRFSEAGHRSGKAHYDT' A
#
# COMPACT_ATOMS: atom_id res chain seq x y z
N MET A 1 -23.73 12.21 43.68
CA MET A 1 -24.43 11.28 42.76
C MET A 1 -24.33 11.88 41.36
N THR A 2 -23.15 11.76 40.73
CA THR A 2 -22.90 12.34 39.40
C THR A 2 -22.03 11.38 38.61
N GLU A 3 -22.64 10.34 38.07
CA GLU A 3 -21.95 9.39 37.20
C GLU A 3 -22.80 9.20 35.94
N LYS A 4 -22.48 9.95 34.90
CA LYS A 4 -22.75 9.61 33.49
C LYS A 4 -21.78 10.36 32.59
N ARG A 5 -20.51 10.00 32.66
CA ARG A 5 -19.58 10.30 31.56
C ARG A 5 -19.77 9.20 30.52
N ALA A 6 -20.64 9.47 29.56
CA ALA A 6 -20.97 8.55 28.48
C ALA A 6 -19.69 8.05 27.80
N MET A 7 -19.49 6.73 27.83
CA MET A 7 -18.47 6.00 27.10
C MET A 7 -18.87 6.05 25.61
N MET A 8 -18.19 6.87 24.82
CA MET A 8 -18.38 6.91 23.38
C MET A 8 -17.98 5.54 22.80
N PRO A 9 -18.84 4.85 22.04
CA PRO A 9 -18.39 3.67 21.31
C PRO A 9 -17.33 4.12 20.31
N THR A 10 -16.08 3.70 20.52
CA THR A 10 -15.04 3.89 19.50
C THR A 10 -15.42 2.97 18.34
N ILE A 11 -16.08 3.53 17.33
CA ILE A 11 -16.28 2.84 16.07
C ILE A 11 -14.87 2.72 15.49
N ARG A 12 -14.25 1.55 15.67
CA ARG A 12 -12.99 1.27 14.99
C ARG A 12 -13.32 1.31 13.50
N PRO A 13 -12.73 2.22 12.71
CA PRO A 13 -12.89 2.14 11.27
C PRO A 13 -12.45 0.74 10.87
N VAL A 14 -13.33 0.00 10.18
CA VAL A 14 -12.93 -1.27 9.56
C VAL A 14 -11.81 -0.89 8.60
N GLU A 15 -10.57 -1.23 8.95
CA GLU A 15 -9.42 -0.92 8.13
C GLU A 15 -9.56 -1.69 6.83
N SER A 16 -9.86 -0.95 5.76
CA SER A 16 -9.91 -1.52 4.42
C SER A 16 -8.51 -2.05 4.07
N PRO A 17 -8.37 -3.29 3.57
CA PRO A 17 -7.07 -3.83 3.15
C PRO A 17 -6.56 -3.21 1.84
N PHE A 18 -7.29 -2.22 1.31
CA PHE A 18 -6.97 -1.51 0.08
C PHE A 18 -6.33 -0.16 0.40
N LEU A 19 -5.09 0.00 -0.04
CA LEU A 19 -4.33 1.24 0.03
C LEU A 19 -4.49 2.04 -1.26
N THR A 20 -4.64 3.35 -1.13
CA THR A 20 -4.55 4.29 -2.25
C THR A 20 -3.15 4.29 -2.87
N THR A 21 -2.99 4.91 -4.04
CA THR A 21 -1.66 5.04 -4.68
C THR A 21 -0.64 5.71 -3.78
N ARG A 22 -1.04 6.73 -3.01
CA ARG A 22 -0.17 7.43 -2.06
C ARG A 22 0.24 6.53 -0.89
N GLU A 23 -0.70 5.82 -0.30
CA GLU A 23 -0.42 4.91 0.82
C GLU A 23 0.45 3.73 0.38
N ALA A 24 0.19 3.17 -0.80
CA ALA A 24 1.01 2.12 -1.39
C ALA A 24 2.44 2.60 -1.69
N ALA A 25 2.60 3.83 -2.19
CA ALA A 25 3.91 4.43 -2.42
C ALA A 25 4.69 4.57 -1.10
N ASN A 26 4.01 5.06 -0.06
CA ASN A 26 4.58 5.15 1.28
C ASN A 26 4.95 3.78 1.86
N TYR A 27 4.11 2.77 1.66
CA TYR A 27 4.35 1.39 2.09
C TYR A 27 5.62 0.81 1.45
N LEU A 28 5.80 0.99 0.14
CA LEU A 28 6.96 0.49 -0.60
C LEU A 28 8.19 1.42 -0.56
N ARG A 29 8.09 2.59 0.10
CA ARG A 29 9.14 3.63 0.14
C ARG A 29 9.58 4.12 -1.24
N VAL A 30 8.63 4.29 -2.16
CA VAL A 30 8.86 4.87 -3.49
C VAL A 30 7.98 6.11 -3.69
N SER A 31 8.21 6.86 -4.78
CA SER A 31 7.34 7.99 -5.13
C SER A 31 6.02 7.52 -5.76
N GLU A 32 4.95 8.29 -5.60
CA GLU A 32 3.68 8.05 -6.30
C GLU A 32 3.85 8.01 -7.82
N ARG A 33 4.76 8.85 -8.34
CA ARG A 33 5.13 8.88 -9.76
C ARG A 33 5.77 7.58 -10.22
N THR A 34 6.60 6.97 -9.39
CA THR A 34 7.20 5.64 -9.65
C THR A 34 6.11 4.58 -9.77
N LEU A 35 5.14 4.54 -8.85
CA LEU A 35 4.01 3.61 -8.95
C LEU A 35 3.13 3.84 -10.18
N GLN A 36 2.91 5.10 -10.57
CA GLN A 36 2.22 5.42 -11.83
C GLN A 36 2.99 4.88 -13.04
N ASN A 37 4.31 5.14 -13.10
CA ASN A 37 5.16 4.66 -14.19
C ASN A 37 5.17 3.13 -14.29
N TRP A 38 5.27 2.43 -13.15
CA TRP A 38 5.18 0.97 -13.11
C TRP A 38 3.85 0.47 -13.69
N ARG A 39 2.72 1.08 -13.31
CA ARG A 39 1.42 0.73 -13.90
C ARG A 39 1.38 0.90 -15.41
N TYR A 40 1.90 2.01 -15.94
CA TYR A 40 1.96 2.24 -17.40
C TYR A 40 2.86 1.21 -18.11
N ALA A 41 3.96 0.82 -17.47
CA ALA A 41 4.90 -0.17 -17.97
C ALA A 41 4.44 -1.63 -17.75
N ASN A 42 3.25 -1.87 -17.16
CA ASN A 42 2.80 -3.18 -16.69
C ASN A 42 3.81 -3.90 -15.76
N LEU A 43 4.54 -3.10 -14.98
CA LEU A 43 5.44 -3.56 -13.92
C LEU A 43 4.81 -3.27 -12.56
N GLY A 44 5.38 -3.84 -11.49
CA GLY A 44 5.03 -3.48 -10.12
C GLY A 44 3.96 -4.38 -9.47
N PRO A 45 3.45 -3.97 -8.29
CA PRO A 45 2.41 -4.69 -7.57
C PRO A 45 1.08 -4.65 -8.31
N ILE A 46 0.26 -5.69 -8.11
CA ILE A 46 -1.07 -5.79 -8.71
C ILE A 46 -1.94 -4.65 -8.18
N TYR A 47 -2.55 -3.90 -9.10
CA TYR A 47 -3.48 -2.83 -8.78
C TYR A 47 -4.91 -3.22 -9.16
N ARG A 48 -5.89 -2.63 -8.48
CA ARG A 48 -7.32 -2.77 -8.78
C ARG A 48 -7.93 -1.40 -9.02
N LYS A 49 -8.92 -1.38 -9.92
CA LYS A 49 -9.71 -0.18 -10.20
C LYS A 49 -11.01 -0.27 -9.43
N HIS A 50 -11.19 0.61 -8.44
CA HIS A 50 -12.51 0.90 -7.90
C HIS A 50 -13.11 2.06 -8.70
N VAL A 51 -14.29 2.53 -8.32
CA VAL A 51 -14.97 3.63 -9.01
C VAL A 51 -14.09 4.89 -8.96
N GLY A 52 -13.42 5.20 -10.07
CA GLY A 52 -12.58 6.39 -10.27
C GLY A 52 -11.20 6.37 -9.59
N ILE A 53 -10.87 5.37 -8.77
CA ILE A 53 -9.61 5.31 -8.02
C ILE A 53 -8.86 4.00 -8.24
N VAL A 54 -7.53 4.09 -8.19
CA VAL A 54 -6.65 2.92 -8.21
C VAL A 54 -6.16 2.62 -6.81
N VAL A 55 -6.38 1.38 -6.40
CA VAL A 55 -6.03 0.86 -5.08
C VAL A 55 -5.18 -0.40 -5.19
N TYR A 56 -4.48 -0.71 -4.13
CA TYR A 56 -3.59 -1.85 -3.99
C TYR A 56 -3.98 -2.65 -2.76
N HIS A 57 -4.05 -3.97 -2.87
CA HIS A 57 -4.21 -4.80 -1.69
C HIS A 57 -2.87 -4.88 -0.94
N VAL A 58 -2.90 -4.86 0.40
CA VAL A 58 -1.68 -4.98 1.21
C VAL A 58 -0.89 -6.24 0.87
N ASP A 59 -1.56 -7.39 0.73
CA ASP A 59 -0.89 -8.65 0.36
C ASP A 59 -0.20 -8.60 -1.01
N ASP A 60 -0.77 -7.88 -1.98
CA ASP A 60 -0.18 -7.75 -3.31
C ASP A 60 1.08 -6.87 -3.26
N LEU A 61 1.09 -5.84 -2.41
CA LEU A 61 2.27 -5.00 -2.15
C LEU A 61 3.36 -5.79 -1.44
N LEU A 62 3.00 -6.59 -0.43
CA LEU A 62 3.92 -7.44 0.31
C LEU A 62 4.55 -8.48 -0.63
N ARG A 63 3.74 -9.22 -1.39
CA ARG A 63 4.21 -10.21 -2.37
C ARG A 63 5.16 -9.61 -3.39
N PHE A 64 4.86 -8.40 -3.88
CA PHE A 64 5.76 -7.70 -4.80
C PHE A 64 7.10 -7.36 -4.14
N SER A 65 7.08 -6.85 -2.91
CA SER A 65 8.30 -6.52 -2.14
C SER A 65 9.15 -7.75 -1.86
N GLU A 66 8.52 -8.87 -1.51
CA GLU A 66 9.19 -10.16 -1.29
C GLU A 66 9.76 -10.75 -2.59
N ALA A 67 9.04 -10.63 -3.71
CA ALA A 67 9.52 -11.06 -5.02
C ALA A 67 10.77 -10.28 -5.46
N GLY A 68 10.82 -8.97 -5.16
CA GLY A 68 11.98 -8.11 -5.43
C GLY A 68 13.22 -8.44 -4.59
N HIS A 69 13.07 -9.10 -3.43
CA HIS A 69 14.20 -9.54 -2.60
C HIS A 69 15.01 -10.71 -3.20
N ARG A 70 14.56 -11.30 -4.31
CA ARG A 70 15.29 -12.39 -4.99
C ARG A 70 16.49 -11.94 -5.82
N SER A 71 16.87 -10.66 -5.79
CA SER A 71 18.06 -10.17 -6.50
C SER A 71 18.89 -9.21 -5.65
N GLY A 72 19.35 -9.65 -4.50
CA GLY A 72 20.51 -9.07 -3.82
C GLY A 72 21.84 -9.42 -4.49
N LYS A 73 21.92 -9.43 -5.83
CA LYS A 73 23.22 -9.41 -6.52
C LYS A 73 23.54 -7.97 -6.87
N ALA A 74 23.95 -7.22 -5.85
CA ALA A 74 24.63 -5.96 -6.06
C ALA A 74 25.93 -6.26 -6.80
N HIS A 75 25.93 -6.09 -8.11
CA HIS A 75 27.13 -6.06 -8.91
C HIS A 75 27.72 -4.66 -8.71
N TYR A 76 28.53 -4.50 -7.66
CA TYR A 76 29.41 -3.34 -7.57
C TYR A 76 30.47 -3.55 -8.65
N ASP A 77 30.41 -2.78 -9.73
CA ASP A 77 31.45 -2.75 -10.74
C ASP A 77 32.77 -2.29 -10.08
N THR A 78 33.84 -3.05 -10.29
CA THR A 78 35.23 -2.78 -9.85
C THR A 78 36.08 -2.69 -11.10
#